data_AF-A0A9J6HDA1-F1
#
_entry.id   AF-A0A9J6HDA1-F1
#
_cell.length_a   1.000
_cell.length_b   1.000
_cell.length_c   1.000
_cell.angle_alpha   90.00
_cell.angle_beta   90.00
_cell.angle_gamma   90.00
#
_symmetry.space_group_name_H-M   'P 1'
#
loop_
_entity.id
_entity.type
_entity.pdbx_description
1 polymer ?
#
loop_
_entity_poly.entity_id
_entity_poly.type
_entity_poly.pdbx_seq_one_letter_code
_entity_poly.pdbx_strand_id
1 'polypeptide(L)'
;MAVRAAMQALNNNSSQEIRYEKKWLRNCLIRISSLKAYKLLRKMKILKLPSINRLWQILKGIPCRFSFNKTALGCIGAQIKGKQGNSCCLTLVLDEMKDRKAVAFEESCLKMGGFIG
;
A
#
# COMPACT_ATOMS: atom_id res chain seq x y z
N MET A 1 9.06 0.70 -19.02
CA MET A 1 10.41 0.70 -18.41
C MET A 1 10.53 -0.15 -17.14
N ALA A 2 9.54 -0.18 -16.23
CA ALA A 2 9.63 -0.96 -14.98
C ALA A 2 9.78 -2.49 -15.14
N VAL A 3 9.23 -3.08 -16.20
CA VAL A 3 9.32 -4.54 -16.45
C VAL A 3 10.74 -4.95 -16.88
N ARG A 4 11.41 -4.15 -17.72
CA ARG A 4 12.79 -4.40 -18.14
C ARG A 4 13.78 -4.27 -16.97
N ALA A 5 13.58 -3.30 -16.08
CA ALA A 5 14.38 -3.15 -14.86
C ALA A 5 14.19 -4.34 -13.89
N ALA A 6 12.96 -4.86 -13.76
CA ALA A 6 12.68 -6.05 -12.96
C ALA A 6 13.34 -7.31 -13.54
N MET A 7 13.36 -7.46 -14.87
CA MET A 7 14.03 -8.57 -15.57
C MET A 7 15.55 -8.49 -15.47
N GLN A 8 16.15 -7.30 -15.62
CA GLN A 8 17.60 -7.09 -15.46
C GLN A 8 18.06 -7.38 -14.03
N ALA A 9 17.26 -6.97 -13.04
CA ALA A 9 17.53 -7.36 -11.67
C ALA A 9 17.53 -8.89 -11.56
N LEU A 10 16.57 -9.60 -12.17
CA LEU A 10 16.46 -11.07 -12.08
C LEU A 10 17.72 -11.82 -12.53
N ASN A 11 18.39 -11.34 -13.58
CA ASN A 11 19.58 -11.96 -14.15
C ASN A 11 20.85 -11.79 -13.31
N ASN A 12 20.89 -10.81 -12.40
CA ASN A 12 22.02 -10.63 -11.48
C ASN A 12 21.80 -11.52 -10.25
N ASN A 13 22.35 -12.74 -10.31
CA ASN A 13 22.44 -13.74 -9.24
C ASN A 13 23.54 -13.40 -8.21
N SER A 14 23.61 -12.16 -7.73
CA SER A 14 24.38 -11.85 -6.53
C SER A 14 23.43 -11.85 -5.34
N SER A 15 23.82 -12.53 -4.26
CA SER A 15 23.16 -12.52 -2.95
C SER A 15 23.28 -11.14 -2.25
N GLN A 16 23.12 -10.07 -3.02
CA GLN A 16 23.13 -8.70 -2.51
C GLN A 16 21.71 -8.31 -2.12
N GLU A 17 21.59 -7.69 -0.95
CA GLU A 17 20.34 -7.11 -0.47
C GLU A 17 19.78 -6.15 -1.52
N ILE A 18 18.67 -6.54 -2.15
CA ILE A 18 18.02 -5.71 -3.16
C ILE A 18 17.33 -4.55 -2.44
N ARG A 19 17.83 -3.34 -2.66
CA ARG A 19 17.12 -2.11 -2.25
C ARG A 19 15.99 -1.85 -3.23
N TYR A 20 14.75 -2.09 -2.79
CA TYR A 20 13.57 -1.86 -3.62
C TYR A 20 13.34 -0.36 -3.87
N GLU A 21 13.19 0.00 -5.15
CA GLU A 21 12.74 1.35 -5.50
C GLU A 21 11.30 1.57 -5.00
N LYS A 22 11.06 2.69 -4.31
CA LYS A 22 9.76 3.00 -3.67
C LYS A 22 8.60 2.95 -4.67
N LYS A 23 8.78 3.49 -5.88
CA LYS A 23 7.75 3.51 -6.93
C LYS A 23 7.45 2.11 -7.45
N TRP A 24 8.49 1.31 -7.65
CA TRP A 24 8.35 -0.08 -8.10
C TRP A 24 7.56 -0.91 -7.09
N LEU A 25 7.94 -0.84 -5.80
CA LEU A 25 7.26 -1.59 -4.74
C LEU A 25 5.79 -1.18 -4.59
N ARG A 26 5.52 0.14 -4.60
CA ARG A 26 4.14 0.66 -4.55
C ARG A 26 3.30 0.10 -5.71
N ASN A 27 3.82 0.10 -6.93
CA ASN A 27 3.11 -0.42 -8.09
C ASN A 27 2.83 -1.92 -7.98
N CYS A 28 3.77 -2.69 -7.44
CA CYS A 28 3.55 -4.12 -7.18
C CYS A 28 2.42 -4.33 -6.16
N LEU A 29 2.39 -3.57 -5.06
CA LEU A 29 1.37 -3.70 -4.03
C LEU A 29 -0.02 -3.28 -4.50
N ILE A 30 -0.12 -2.29 -5.38
CA ILE A 30 -1.40 -1.88 -5.97
C ILE A 30 -1.91 -2.92 -6.97
N ARG A 31 -1.02 -3.56 -7.74
CA ARG A 31 -1.41 -4.50 -8.80
C ARG A 31 -1.64 -5.92 -8.30
N ILE A 32 -0.97 -6.33 -7.22
CA ILE A 32 -1.08 -7.67 -6.65
C ILE A 32 -1.99 -7.59 -5.43
N SER A 33 -3.31 -7.66 -5.66
CA SER A 33 -4.33 -7.61 -4.61
C SER A 33 -4.39 -8.87 -3.75
N SER A 34 -3.89 -10.00 -4.25
CA SER A 34 -3.95 -11.29 -3.56
C SER A 34 -2.61 -11.72 -2.98
N LEU A 35 -2.60 -12.05 -1.68
CA LEU A 35 -1.42 -12.62 -1.01
C LEU A 35 -0.99 -13.96 -1.63
N LYS A 36 -1.94 -14.77 -2.13
CA LYS A 36 -1.64 -16.03 -2.81
C LYS A 36 -0.89 -15.76 -4.12
N ALA A 37 -1.36 -14.79 -4.91
CA ALA A 37 -0.69 -14.37 -6.13
C ALA A 37 0.71 -13.81 -5.84
N TYR A 38 0.85 -12.99 -4.79
CA TYR A 38 2.14 -12.46 -4.35
C TYR A 38 3.14 -13.58 -4.01
N LYS A 39 2.69 -14.56 -3.20
CA LYS A 39 3.50 -15.73 -2.82
C LYS A 39 3.92 -16.54 -4.03
N LEU A 40 3.00 -16.78 -4.97
CA LEU A 40 3.26 -17.53 -6.19
C LEU A 40 4.27 -16.81 -7.09
N LEU A 41 4.06 -15.52 -7.38
CA LEU A 41 4.95 -14.71 -8.22
C LEU A 41 6.37 -14.63 -7.65
N ARG A 42 6.49 -14.57 -6.32
CA ARG A 42 7.79 -14.64 -5.63
C ARG A 42 8.41 -16.02 -5.71
N LYS A 43 7.64 -17.09 -5.46
CA LYS A 43 8.11 -18.49 -5.50
C LYS A 43 8.61 -18.88 -6.89
N MET A 44 7.87 -18.48 -7.91
CA MET A 44 8.23 -18.69 -9.32
C MET A 44 9.35 -17.75 -9.80
N LYS A 45 9.86 -16.85 -8.94
CA LYS A 45 10.87 -15.84 -9.27
C LYS A 45 10.50 -14.98 -10.49
N ILE A 46 9.21 -14.82 -10.80
CA ILE A 46 8.75 -14.00 -11.94
C ILE A 46 9.01 -12.51 -11.66
N LEU A 47 8.84 -12.11 -10.40
CA LEU A 47 9.14 -10.78 -9.92
C LEU A 47 10.07 -10.88 -8.71
N LYS A 48 11.09 -10.01 -8.65
CA LYS A 48 11.96 -9.85 -7.48
C LYS A 48 11.19 -9.16 -6.35
N LEU A 49 10.30 -9.88 -5.67
CA LEU A 49 9.46 -9.34 -4.60
C LEU A 49 10.12 -9.52 -3.21
N PRO A 50 9.93 -8.55 -2.28
CA PRO A 50 10.38 -8.71 -0.90
C PRO A 50 9.75 -9.94 -0.25
N SER A 51 10.46 -10.49 0.75
CA SER A 51 9.85 -11.47 1.64
C SER A 51 8.64 -10.86 2.34
N ILE A 52 7.70 -11.70 2.75
CA ILE A 52 6.49 -11.25 3.47
C ILE A 52 6.89 -10.49 4.73
N ASN A 53 7.86 -10.99 5.50
CA ASN A 53 8.34 -10.33 6.72
C ASN A 53 8.93 -8.94 6.41
N ARG A 54 9.69 -8.81 5.31
CA ARG A 54 10.24 -7.51 4.90
C ARG A 54 9.14 -6.56 4.45
N LEU A 55 8.12 -7.07 3.76
CA LEU A 55 6.95 -6.28 3.39
C LEU A 55 6.19 -5.77 4.63
N TRP A 56 5.97 -6.63 5.64
CA TRP A 56 5.38 -6.22 6.91
C TRP A 56 6.20 -5.16 7.63
N GLN A 57 7.53 -5.28 7.67
CA GLN A 57 8.40 -4.24 8.25
C GLN A 57 8.25 -2.90 7.53
N ILE A 58 8.17 -2.91 6.19
CA ILE A 58 7.97 -1.70 5.39
C ILE A 58 6.60 -1.09 5.70
N LEU A 59 5.55 -1.92 5.76
CA LEU A 59 4.19 -1.46 6.06
C LEU A 59 4.05 -0.95 7.50
N LYS A 60 4.71 -1.55 8.48
CA LYS A 60 4.76 -1.07 9.87
C LYS A 60 5.31 0.35 9.98
N GLY A 61 6.22 0.74 9.08
CA GLY A 61 6.75 2.10 9.03
C GLY A 61 5.78 3.14 8.45
N ILE A 62 4.63 2.71 7.91
CA ILE A 62 3.61 3.62 7.36
C ILE A 62 2.58 3.88 8.46
N PRO A 63 2.52 5.10 9.02
CA PRO A 63 1.56 5.38 10.09
C PRO A 63 0.13 5.34 9.54
N CYS A 64 -0.65 4.37 10.00
CA CYS A 64 -2.10 4.37 9.83
C CYS A 64 -2.70 5.28 10.90
N ARG A 65 -3.13 6.49 10.51
CA ARG A 65 -3.80 7.42 11.43
C ARG A 65 -5.30 7.37 11.19
N PHE A 66 -6.07 7.26 12.26
CA PHE A 66 -7.51 7.50 12.25
C PHE A 66 -7.73 9.00 12.06
N SER A 67 -8.26 9.39 10.91
CA SER A 67 -8.71 10.74 10.53
C SER A 67 -8.83 10.83 9.01
N PHE A 68 -9.30 11.96 8.52
CA PHE A 68 -9.20 12.32 7.12
C PHE A 68 -7.77 12.16 6.59
N ASN A 69 -7.63 11.33 5.56
CA ASN A 69 -6.36 11.16 4.86
C ASN A 69 -6.04 12.43 4.07
N LYS A 70 -5.34 13.37 4.71
CA LYS A 70 -4.93 14.67 4.12
C LYS A 70 -4.19 14.49 2.80
N THR A 71 -3.39 13.44 2.66
CA THR A 71 -2.67 13.11 1.42
C THR A 71 -3.65 12.74 0.31
N ALA A 72 -4.62 11.87 0.60
CA ALA A 72 -5.65 11.50 -0.37
C ALA A 72 -6.52 12.70 -0.76
N LEU A 73 -6.96 13.50 0.21
CA LEU A 73 -7.73 14.73 -0.03
C LEU A 73 -6.95 15.75 -0.85
N GLY A 74 -5.64 15.91 -0.59
CA GLY A 74 -4.76 16.77 -1.40
C GLY A 74 -4.65 16.30 -2.85
N CYS A 75 -4.55 14.98 -3.07
CA CYS A 75 -4.56 14.43 -4.43
C CYS A 75 -5.91 14.64 -5.15
N ILE A 76 -7.02 14.45 -4.44
CA ILE A 76 -8.36 14.70 -4.96
C ILE A 76 -8.51 16.18 -5.32
N GLY A 77 -8.13 17.09 -4.42
CA GLY A 77 -8.14 18.53 -4.66
C GLY A 77 -7.29 18.94 -5.86
N ALA A 78 -6.10 18.35 -6.02
CA ALA A 78 -5.24 18.58 -7.18
C ALA A 78 -5.87 18.11 -8.50
N GLN A 79 -6.67 17.03 -8.49
CA GLN A 79 -7.38 16.54 -9.68
C GLN A 79 -8.59 17.40 -10.07
N ILE A 80 -9.15 18.15 -9.12
CA ILE A 80 -10.30 19.04 -9.35
C ILE A 80 -9.84 20.43 -9.77
N LYS A 81 -8.67 20.86 -9.28
CA LYS A 81 -8.12 22.19 -9.55
C LYS A 81 -8.02 22.43 -11.06
N GLY A 82 -8.79 23.41 -11.55
CA GLY A 82 -8.85 23.79 -12.98
C GLY A 82 -10.00 23.17 -13.77
N LYS A 83 -10.84 22.31 -13.18
CA LYS A 83 -12.09 21.84 -13.80
C LYS A 83 -13.22 22.84 -13.54
N GLN A 84 -14.02 23.15 -14.56
CA GLN A 84 -15.16 24.07 -14.48
C GLN A 84 -16.50 23.32 -14.60
N GLY A 85 -17.58 23.97 -14.13
CA GLY A 85 -18.94 23.44 -14.18
C GLY A 85 -19.13 22.15 -13.38
N ASN A 86 -19.97 21.24 -13.88
CA ASN A 86 -20.31 19.98 -13.21
C ASN A 86 -19.11 19.04 -12.99
N SER A 87 -17.98 19.29 -13.65
CA SER A 87 -16.74 18.52 -13.47
C SER A 87 -15.98 18.83 -12.17
N CYS A 88 -16.40 19.89 -11.45
CA CYS A 88 -15.83 20.32 -10.18
C CYS A 88 -16.67 19.83 -8.97
N CYS A 89 -17.86 19.28 -9.23
CA CYS A 89 -18.75 18.78 -8.19
C CYS A 89 -18.39 17.32 -7.87
N LEU A 90 -18.13 17.03 -6.59
CA LEU A 90 -17.88 15.67 -6.11
C LEU A 90 -18.86 15.35 -4.98
N THR A 91 -19.45 14.16 -5.08
CA THR A 91 -20.26 13.60 -4.00
C THR A 91 -19.37 12.70 -3.14
N LEU A 92 -19.26 13.03 -1.86
CA LEU A 92 -18.64 12.15 -0.87
C LEU A 92 -19.72 11.28 -0.25
N VAL A 93 -19.68 9.98 -0.53
CA VAL A 93 -20.54 8.98 0.13
C VAL A 93 -19.74 8.33 1.24
N LEU A 94 -20.23 8.45 2.46
CA LEU A 94 -19.67 7.80 3.64
C LEU A 94 -20.64 6.72 4.07
N ASP A 95 -20.12 5.52 4.33
CA ASP A 95 -20.88 4.40 4.88
C ASP A 95 -20.09 3.84 6.07
N GLU A 96 -20.79 3.53 7.15
CA GLU A 96 -20.20 2.95 8.35
C GLU A 96 -20.21 1.44 8.24
N MET A 97 -19.02 0.83 8.23
CA MET A 97 -18.90 -0.62 8.25
C MET A 97 -18.91 -1.11 9.70
N LYS A 98 -19.87 -1.98 10.03
CA LYS A 98 -19.93 -2.64 11.34
C LYS A 98 -18.70 -3.52 11.56
N ASP A 99 -17.79 -3.10 12.43
CA ASP A 99 -16.63 -3.90 12.81
C ASP A 99 -16.96 -4.83 14.00
N ARG A 100 -16.18 -5.90 14.16
CA ARG A 100 -16.29 -6.79 15.32
C ARG A 100 -15.69 -6.06 16.52
N LYS A 101 -16.49 -5.91 17.58
CA LYS A 101 -16.07 -5.33 18.85
C LYS A 101 -15.03 -6.23 19.52
N ALA A 102 -13.75 -5.96 19.27
CA ALA A 102 -12.63 -6.62 19.92
C ALA A 102 -11.60 -5.56 20.33
N VAL A 103 -11.12 -5.63 21.58
CA VAL A 103 -10.00 -4.80 22.03
C VAL A 103 -8.73 -5.42 21.45
N ALA A 104 -8.07 -4.69 20.55
CA ALA A 104 -6.81 -5.12 19.95
C ALA A 104 -5.68 -4.22 20.47
N PHE A 105 -4.64 -4.83 21.02
CA PHE A 105 -3.41 -4.11 21.33
C PHE A 105 -2.57 -3.99 20.06
N GLU A 106 -2.28 -2.76 19.65
CA GLU A 106 -1.41 -2.49 18.51
C GLU A 106 0.04 -2.33 18.97
N GLU A 107 0.84 -3.39 18.82
CA GLU A 107 2.26 -3.41 19.18
C GLU A 107 3.08 -2.34 18.44
N SER A 108 2.72 -1.99 17.20
CA SER A 108 3.45 -0.99 16.40
C SER A 108 3.41 0.41 17.01
N CYS A 109 2.33 0.74 17.72
CA CYS A 109 2.13 2.06 18.31
C CYS A 109 2.11 2.01 19.84
N LEU A 110 2.24 0.82 20.45
CA LEU A 110 2.07 0.55 21.89
C LEU A 110 0.79 1.15 22.45
N LYS A 111 -0.32 1.01 21.70
CA LYS A 111 -1.62 1.58 22.05
C LYS A 111 -2.67 0.48 22.09
N MET A 112 -3.55 0.53 23.08
CA MET A 112 -4.81 -0.21 23.02
C MET A 112 -5.74 0.49 22.02
N GLY A 113 -6.14 -0.22 20.96
CA GLY A 113 -7.29 0.16 20.15
C GLY A 113 -8.56 -0.14 20.94
N GLY A 114 -9.30 0.90 21.32
CA GLY A 114 -10.60 0.77 21.97
C GLY A 114 -11.70 0.35 20.99
N PHE A 115 -12.95 0.28 21.50
CA PHE A 115 -14.11 0.03 20.66
C PHE A 115 -14.28 1.13 19.62
N ILE A 116 -14.24 0.76 18.35
CA ILE A 116 -14.62 1.60 17.22
C ILE A 116 -16.15 1.59 17.21
N GLY A 117 -16.75 2.69 17.66
CA GLY A 117 -18.19 2.92 17.68
C GLY A 117 -18.70 3.29 16.30
#